data_AF-H1V908-F1
#
_entry.id   AF-H1V908-F1
#
_cell.length_a   1.000
_cell.length_b   1.000
_cell.length_c   1.000
_cell.angle_alpha   90.00
_cell.angle_beta   90.00
_cell.angle_gamma   90.00
#
_symmetry.space_group_name_H-M   'P 1'
#
loop_
_entity.id
_entity.type
_entity.pdbx_description
1 polymer ?
#
loop_
_entity_poly.entity_id
_entity_poly.type
_entity_poly.pdbx_seq_one_letter_code
_entity_poly.pdbx_strand_id
1 'polypeptide(L)' 'MDVILKLLGFTFAMIVLPIGTYFVTVDFLFKGNSTFAGALAAVMANVVLISYVIVAMKEDQSDQLEAKKELKKDR' A
#
# COMPACT_ATOMS: atom_id res chain seq x y z
N MET A 1 14.93 -4.74 1.74
CA MET A 1 14.08 -5.65 2.54
C MET A 1 13.86 -6.91 1.74
N ASP A 2 13.83 -8.05 2.43
CA ASP A 2 13.39 -9.32 1.85
C ASP A 2 11.99 -9.15 1.23
N VAL A 3 11.77 -9.73 0.04
CA VAL A 3 10.50 -9.67 -0.70
C VAL A 3 9.33 -10.13 0.19
N ILE A 4 9.61 -11.10 1.07
CA ILE A 4 8.65 -11.62 2.05
C ILE A 4 8.10 -10.51 2.97
N LEU A 5 8.97 -9.63 3.48
CA LEU A 5 8.54 -8.53 4.36
C LEU A 5 7.68 -7.49 3.63
N LYS A 6 7.93 -7.27 2.34
CA LYS A 6 7.14 -6.34 1.52
C LYS A 6 5.75 -6.91 1.24
N LEU A 7 5.67 -8.17 0.82
CA LEU A 7 4.39 -8.86 0.62
C LEU A 7 3.57 -8.91 1.92
N LEU A 8 4.21 -9.24 3.04
CA LEU A 8 3.55 -9.26 4.35
C LEU A 8 3.12 -7.85 4.81
N GLY A 9 3.93 -6.83 4.54
CA GLY A 9 3.57 -5.44 4.81
C GLY A 9 2.35 -4.98 4.00
N PHE A 10 2.26 -5.37 2.72
CA PHE A 10 1.11 -5.04 1.88
C PHE A 10 -0.16 -5.77 2.27
N THR A 11 -0.09 -7.06 2.58
CA THR A 11 -1.26 -7.81 3.06
C THR A 11 -1.77 -7.24 4.38
N PHE A 12 -0.87 -6.90 5.29
CA PHE A 12 -1.22 -6.22 6.54
C PHE A 12 -1.86 -4.85 6.27
N ALA A 13 -1.26 -4.03 5.40
CA ALA A 13 -1.78 -2.72 5.04
C ALA A 13 -3.18 -2.79 4.40
N MET A 14 -3.44 -3.77 3.54
CA MET A 14 -4.74 -3.99 2.88
C MET A 14 -5.87 -4.25 3.88
N ILE A 15 -5.56 -4.88 5.01
CA ILE A 15 -6.54 -5.19 6.06
C ILE A 15 -6.62 -4.02 7.04
N VAL A 16 -5.48 -3.56 7.55
CA VAL A 16 -5.44 -2.62 8.67
C VAL A 16 -5.79 -1.19 8.28
N LEU A 17 -5.39 -0.71 7.10
CA LEU A 17 -5.68 0.67 6.71
C LEU A 17 -7.17 0.93 6.47
N PRO A 18 -7.90 0.13 5.67
CA PRO A 18 -9.33 0.39 5.44
C PRO A 18 -10.18 0.13 6.69
N ILE A 19 -9.90 -0.96 7.41
CA ILE A 19 -10.62 -1.31 8.64
C ILE A 19 -10.31 -0.29 9.75
N GLY A 20 -9.04 0.05 9.93
CA GLY A 20 -8.61 1.07 10.89
C GLY A 20 -9.23 2.42 10.56
N THR A 21 -9.26 2.81 9.28
CA THR A 21 -9.94 4.04 8.84
C THR A 21 -11.42 4.02 9.22
N TYR A 22 -12.13 2.92 8.97
CA TYR A 22 -13.55 2.82 9.34
C TYR A 22 -13.77 3.06 10.83
N PHE A 23 -13.07 2.32 11.70
CA PHE A 23 -13.25 2.43 13.14
C PHE A 23 -12.77 3.75 13.74
N VAL A 24 -11.68 4.33 13.21
CA VAL A 24 -11.24 5.65 13.64
C VAL A 24 -12.26 6.71 13.22
N THR A 25 -12.75 6.65 11.99
CA THR A 25 -13.59 7.72 11.44
C THR A 25 -15.03 7.65 11.91
N VAL A 26 -15.58 6.46 12.18
CA VAL A 26 -16.96 6.31 12.68
C VAL A 26 -17.15 7.01 14.03
N ASP A 27 -16.21 6.83 14.96
CA ASP A 27 -16.33 7.37 16.32
C ASP A 27 -15.75 8.80 16.44
N PHE A 28 -14.61 9.10 15.82
CA PHE A 28 -13.96 10.42 15.98
C PHE A 28 -14.47 11.49 15.02
N LEU A 29 -14.81 11.13 13.78
CA LEU A 29 -15.14 12.11 12.73
C LEU A 29 -16.64 12.18 12.45
N PHE A 30 -17.31 11.03 12.45
CA PHE A 30 -18.70 10.92 11.99
C PHE A 30 -19.72 10.65 13.12
N LYS A 31 -19.30 10.67 14.39
CA LYS A 31 -20.17 10.54 15.59
C LYS A 31 -21.18 9.39 15.49
N GLY A 32 -20.75 8.24 14.98
CA GLY A 32 -21.58 7.04 14.82
C GLY A 32 -22.24 6.88 13.44
N ASN A 33 -22.03 7.77 12.48
CA ASN A 33 -22.57 7.59 11.12
C ASN A 33 -21.71 6.62 10.30
N SER A 34 -22.11 5.35 10.32
CA SER A 34 -21.44 4.23 9.63
C SER A 34 -21.41 4.36 8.11
N THR A 35 -22.36 5.08 7.50
CA THR A 35 -22.40 5.26 6.04
C THR A 35 -21.22 6.11 5.54
N PHE A 36 -20.94 7.24 6.20
CA PHE A 36 -19.81 8.09 5.81
C PHE A 36 -18.46 7.46 6.17
N ALA A 37 -18.37 6.78 7.32
CA ALA A 37 -17.18 6.02 7.70
C ALA A 37 -16.89 4.88 6.70
N GLY A 38 -17.93 4.15 6.27
CA GLY A 38 -17.82 3.10 5.26
C GLY A 38 -17.39 3.64 3.89
N ALA A 39 -17.95 4.77 3.45
CA ALA A 39 -17.55 5.42 2.22
C ALA A 39 -16.07 5.84 2.25
N LEU A 40 -15.61 6.41 3.35
CA LEU A 40 -14.21 6.80 3.51
C LEU A 40 -13.27 5.58 3.55
N ALA A 41 -13.68 4.49 4.19
CA ALA A 41 -12.92 3.24 4.18
C ALA A 41 -12.79 2.65 2.77
N ALA A 42 -13.84 2.71 1.95
CA ALA A 42 -13.80 2.29 0.55
C ALA A 42 -12.84 3.16 -0.29
N VAL A 43 -12.81 4.48 -0.05
CA VAL A 43 -11.81 5.37 -0.67
C VAL A 43 -10.39 4.98 -0.24
N MET A 44 -10.18 4.74 1.06
CA MET A 44 -8.87 4.32 1.58
C MET A 44 -8.40 2.99 1.02
N ALA A 45 -9.28 2.02 0.76
CA ALA A 45 -8.92 0.77 0.08
C ALA A 45 -8.33 1.02 -1.32
N ASN A 46 -8.89 1.98 -2.08
CA ASN A 46 -8.34 2.35 -3.39
C ASN A 46 -7.00 3.08 -3.27
N VAL A 47 -6.81 3.89 -2.22
CA VAL A 47 -5.51 4.52 -1.93
C VAL A 47 -4.45 3.45 -1.68
N VAL A 48 -4.75 2.42 -0.90
CA VAL A 48 -3.83 1.29 -0.64
C VAL A 48 -3.42 0.62 -1.96
N LEU A 49 -4.38 0.33 -2.83
CA LEU A 49 -4.12 -0.26 -4.15
C LEU A 49 -3.18 0.61 -5.00
N ILE A 50 -3.44 1.92 -5.09
CA ILE A 50 -2.61 2.85 -5.84
C ILE A 50 -1.18 2.88 -5.27
N SER A 51 -1.04 2.95 -3.95
CA SER A 51 0.29 2.92 -3.31
C SER A 51 1.04 1.61 -3.55
N TYR A 52 0.35 0.47 -3.60
CA TYR A 52 0.95 -0.81 -3.99
C TYR A 52 1.53 -0.76 -5.40
N VAL A 53 0.75 -0.24 -6.36
CA VAL A 53 1.20 -0.10 -7.76
C VAL A 53 2.43 0.81 -7.86
N ILE A 54 2.41 1.96 -7.19
CA ILE A 54 3.55 2.90 -7.21
C ILE A 54 4.82 2.25 -6.67
N VAL A 55 4.71 1.53 -5.54
CA VAL A 55 5.87 0.86 -4.95
C VAL A 55 6.38 -0.24 -5.88
N ALA A 56 5.49 -1.07 -6.43
CA ALA A 56 5.86 -2.11 -7.38
C ALA A 56 6.60 -1.55 -8.61
N MET A 57 6.16 -0.41 -9.15
CA MET A 57 6.85 0.25 -10.27
C MET A 57 8.25 0.76 -9.89
N LYS A 58 8.40 1.32 -8.68
CA LYS A 58 9.71 1.80 -8.20
C LYS A 58 10.69 0.66 -7.96
N GLU A 59 10.19 -0.47 -7.49
CA GLU A 59 10.99 -1.68 -7.31
C GLU A 59 11.44 -2.25 -8.66
N ASP A 60 10.52 -2.42 -9.60
CA ASP A 60 10.86 -2.90 -10.95
C ASP A 60 11.92 -2.01 -11.62
N GLN A 61 11.81 -0.69 -11.52
CA GLN A 61 12.84 0.23 -12.03
C GLN A 61 14.21 0.07 -11.35
N SER A 62 14.23 -0.21 -10.05
CA SER A 62 15.46 -0.37 -9.27
C SER A 62 16.18 -1.65 -9.67
N ASP A 63 15.44 -2.76 -9.78
CA ASP A 63 15.96 -4.07 -10.19
C ASP A 63 16.50 -4.02 -11.62
N GLN A 64 15.80 -3.32 -12.53
CA GLN A 64 16.25 -3.11 -13.91
C GLN A 64 17.52 -2.26 -14.01
N LEU A 65 17.68 -1.27 -13.13
CA LEU A 65 18.89 -0.44 -13.07
C LEU A 65 20.09 -1.23 -12.53
N GLU A 66 19.86 -2.08 -11.53
CA GLU A 66 20.88 -2.92 -10.92
C GLU A 66 21.38 -3.97 -11.92
N ALA A 67 20.46 -4.66 -12.61
CA ALA A 67 20.80 -5.60 -13.69
C ALA A 67 21.62 -4.94 -14.81
N LYS A 68 21.27 -3.70 -15.21
CA LYS A 68 22.04 -2.95 -16.21
C LYS A 68 23.44 -2.55 -15.74
N LYS A 69 23.63 -2.30 -14.44
CA LYS A 69 24.95 -2.00 -13.86
C LYS A 69 25.84 -3.23 -13.82
N GLU A 70 25.30 -4.39 -13.45
CA GLU A 70 26.05 -5.64 -13.45
C GLU A 70 26.50 -6.04 -14.87
N LEU A 71 25.60 -5.96 -15.85
CA LEU A 71 25.91 -6.22 -17.27
C LEU A 71 27.02 -5.31 -17.85
N LYS A 72 27.16 -4.09 -17.33
CA LYS A 72 28.22 -3.15 -17.74
C LYS A 72 29.54 -3.35 -17.01
N LYS A 73 29.52 -4.00 -15.84
CA LYS A 73 30.72 -4.30 -15.04
C LYS A 73 31.42 -5.57 -15.52
N ASP A 74 30.66 -6.47 -16.13
CA ASP A 74 31.14 -7.72 -16.74
C ASP A 74 31.69 -7.58 -18.17
N ARG A 75 31.62 -6.37 -18.77
CA ARG A 75 32.21 -6.02 -20.08
C ARG A 75 33.42 -5.12 -19.91
#